data_AF-A0A8S3CMF1-F1
#
_entry.id   AF-A0A8S3CMF1-F1
#
_cell.length_a   1.000
_cell.length_b   1.000
_cell.length_c   1.000
_cell.angle_alpha   90.00
_cell.angle_beta   90.00
_cell.angle_gamma   90.00
#
_symmetry.space_group_name_H-M   'P 1'
#
loop_
_entity.id
_entity.type
_entity.pdbx_description
1 polymer ?
#
loop_
_entity_poly.entity_id
_entity_poly.type
_entity_poly.pdbx_seq_one_letter_code
_entity_poly.pdbx_strand_id
1 'polypeptide(L)' 'SAYPTCLDTRLASFYERAARVRCLDNSEREGSLSIVGA' A
#
# COMPACT_ATOMS: atom_id res chain seq x y z
N SER A 1 -13.53 24.02 -0.47
CA SER A 1 -13.20 22.58 -0.50
C SER A 1 -12.36 22.29 0.72
N ALA A 2 -12.94 21.72 1.77
CA ALA A 2 -12.24 21.46 3.02
C ALA A 2 -11.79 19.99 3.01
N TYR A 3 -10.61 19.74 2.44
CA TYR A 3 -9.96 18.46 2.64
C TYR A 3 -9.30 18.46 4.02
N PRO A 4 -9.47 17.40 4.82
CA PRO A 4 -8.85 17.32 6.13
C PRO A 4 -7.32 17.40 6.00
N THR A 5 -6.65 18.04 6.96
CA THR A 5 -5.19 18.24 6.99
C THR A 5 -4.37 16.94 6.96
N CYS A 6 -5.01 15.78 7.14
CA CYS A 6 -4.41 14.45 7.04
C CYS A 6 -4.73 13.73 5.72
N LEU A 7 -5.30 14.41 4.72
CA LEU A 7 -5.61 13.79 3.43
C LEU A 7 -4.34 13.26 2.75
N ASP A 8 -3.25 14.04 2.74
CA ASP A 8 -1.96 13.60 2.19
C ASP A 8 -1.42 12.38 2.93
N THR A 9 -1.53 12.34 4.26
CA THR A 9 -1.06 11.21 5.06
C THR A 9 -1.87 9.94 4.77
N ARG A 10 -3.18 10.08 4.57
CA ARG A 10 -4.06 8.95 4.24
C ARG A 10 -3.85 8.47 2.81
N LEU A 11 -3.59 9.38 1.88
CA LEU A 11 -3.29 9.05 0.48
C LEU A 11 -1.94 8.32 0.37
N ALA A 12 -0.90 8.87 1.00
CA ALA A 12 0.43 8.27 1.04
C ALA A 12 0.39 6.88 1.70
N SER A 13 -0.21 6.76 2.89
CA SER A 13 -0.31 5.46 3.58
C SER A 13 -1.13 4.41 2.83
N PHE A 14 -2.02 4.82 1.91
CA PHE A 14 -2.73 3.89 1.04
C PHE A 14 -1.82 3.39 -0.09
N TYR A 15 -1.18 4.29 -0.85
CA TYR A 15 -0.35 3.91 -2.00
C TYR A 15 0.96 3.22 -1.61
N GLU A 16 1.58 3.59 -0.49
CA GLU A 16 2.81 2.95 0.02
C GLU A 16 2.63 1.46 0.38
N ARG A 17 1.37 0.98 0.48
CA ARG A 17 1.09 -0.43 0.72
C ARG A 17 1.16 -1.28 -0.54
N ALA A 18 1.19 -0.68 -1.72
CA ALA A 18 1.46 -1.40 -2.96
C ALA A 18 2.94 -1.81 -2.98
N ALA A 19 3.21 -3.12 -2.92
CA ALA A 19 4.57 -3.63 -2.84
C ALA A 19 4.65 -5.09 -3.30
N ARG A 20 5.87 -5.50 -3.67
CA ARG A 20 6.26 -6.91 -3.73
C ARG A 20 6.85 -7.28 -2.38
N VAL A 21 6.35 -8.36 -1.79
CA VAL A 21 6.68 -8.78 -0.42
C VAL A 21 7.13 -10.23 -0.40
N ARG A 22 8.07 -10.54 0.49
CA ARG A 22 8.36 -11.92 0.85
C ARG A 22 7.34 -12.37 1.90
N CYS A 23 6.68 -13.49 1.67
CA CYS A 23 5.76 -14.06 2.64
C CYS A 23 6.54 -14.52 3.88
N LEU A 24 5.94 -14.38 5.07
CA LEU A 24 6.56 -14.75 6.33
C LEU A 24 6.61 -16.27 6.56
N ASP A 25 6.20 -17.07 5.58
CA ASP A 25 6.14 -18.52 5.69
C ASP A 25 7.50 -19.18 5.38
N ASN A 26 7.68 -20.43 5.83
CA ASN A 26 8.95 -21.16 5.76
C ASN A 26 9.34 -21.63 4.34
N SER A 27 8.38 -21.58 3.42
CA SER A 27 8.62 -21.64 1.99
C SER A 27 8.81 -20.21 1.48
N GLU A 28 10.00 -19.92 0.96
CA GLU A 28 10.43 -18.63 0.38
C GLU A 28 9.52 -18.21 -0.79
N ARG A 29 8.30 -17.78 -0.48
CA ARG A 29 7.29 -17.35 -1.44
C ARG A 29 7.31 -15.84 -1.57
N GLU A 30 7.20 -15.38 -2.80
CA GLU A 30 7.02 -13.96 -3.10
C GLU A 30 5.57 -13.68 -3.48
N GLY A 31 5.01 -12.61 -2.92
CA GLY A 31 3.71 -12.07 -3.25
C GLY A 31 3.81 -10.64 -3.74
N SER A 32 2.76 -10.14 -4.41
CA SER A 32 2.69 -8.76 -4.86
C SER A 32 1.29 -8.18 -4.68
N LEU A 33 1.21 -6.95 -4.21
CA LEU A 33 -0.02 -6.18 -4.09
C LEU A 33 0.08 -4.93 -4.95
N SER A 34 -0.86 -4.77 -5.89
CA SER A 34 -0.94 -3.62 -6.79
C SER A 34 -2.19 -2.81 -6.46
N ILE A 35 -2.06 -1.49 -6.42
CA ILE A 35 -3.17 -0.55 -6.20
C ILE A 35 -3.37 0.23 -7.50
N VAL A 36 -4.61 0.23 -8.01
CA VAL A 36 -5.01 0.98 -9.20
C VAL A 36 -6.06 2.01 -8.79
N GLY A 37 -5.76 3.28 -9.04
CA GLY A 37 -6.73 4.38 -8.87
C GLY A 37 -7.58 4.56 -10.13
N ALA A 38 -8.83 4.99 -9.95
CA ALA A 38 -9.75 5.37 -11.02
C ALA A 38 -9.74 6.88 -11.26
#